data_AF-A0A5R2MSN3-F1
#
_entry.id   AF-A0A5R2MSN3-F1
#
_cell.length_a   1.000
_cell.length_b   1.000
_cell.length_c   1.000
_cell.angle_alpha   90.00
_cell.angle_beta   90.00
_cell.angle_gamma   90.00
#
_symmetry.space_group_name_H-M   'P 1'
#
loop_
_entity.id
_entity.type
_entity.pdbx_description
1 polymer ?
#
loop_
_entity_poly.entity_id
_entity_poly.type
_entity_poly.pdbx_seq_one_letter_code
_entity_poly.pdbx_strand_id
1 'polypeptide(L)'
;IGKNGDCFDRYLVRMEEMRQSARIMRQCVDLLLGKESTGPVSNLDGKVVPPKRQAMKRSMEALIHHFKLYTEGYRVPAGEVYAAVEAPKGEFGV
;
A
#
# COMPACT_ATOMS: atom_id res chain seq x y z
N ILE A 1 -25.63 -2.50 -6.28
CA ILE A 1 -26.01 -1.45 -5.30
C ILE A 1 -27.36 -1.83 -4.71
N GLY A 2 -27.54 -1.70 -3.38
CA GLY A 2 -28.82 -1.99 -2.70
C GLY A 2 -29.95 -1.06 -3.17
N LYS A 3 -31.20 -1.50 -3.06
CA LYS A 3 -32.37 -0.75 -3.58
C LYS A 3 -33.21 -0.13 -2.47
N ASN A 4 -33.36 -0.84 -1.36
CA ASN A 4 -34.27 -0.51 -0.27
C ASN A 4 -33.53 0.01 0.98
N GLY A 5 -32.21 -0.22 1.06
CA GLY A 5 -31.38 0.24 2.18
C GLY A 5 -31.56 -0.56 3.47
N ASP A 6 -32.20 -1.73 3.39
CA ASP A 6 -32.41 -2.61 4.54
C ASP A 6 -31.14 -3.40 4.92
N CYS A 7 -31.23 -4.17 5.99
CA CYS A 7 -30.12 -5.01 6.45
C CYS A 7 -29.78 -6.13 5.45
N PHE A 8 -30.77 -6.60 4.69
CA PHE A 8 -30.59 -7.69 3.73
C PHE A 8 -29.81 -7.21 2.50
N ASP A 9 -30.12 -6.03 1.98
CA ASP A 9 -29.37 -5.35 0.93
C ASP A 9 -27.91 -5.13 1.33
N ARG A 10 -27.66 -4.67 2.56
CA ARG A 10 -26.29 -4.49 3.09
C ARG A 10 -25.53 -5.81 3.20
N TYR A 11 -26.21 -6.91 3.50
CA TYR A 11 -25.61 -8.24 3.48
C TYR A 11 -25.27 -8.67 2.05
N LEU A 12 -26.21 -8.54 1.11
CA LEU A 12 -26.00 -8.91 -0.30
C LEU A 12 -24.87 -8.11 -0.94
N VAL A 13 -24.78 -6.80 -0.64
CA VAL A 13 -23.69 -5.94 -1.11
C VAL A 13 -22.33 -6.47 -0.65
N ARG A 14 -22.18 -6.82 0.64
CA ARG A 14 -20.93 -7.39 1.15
C ARG A 14 -20.57 -8.73 0.49
N MET A 15 -21.56 -9.58 0.24
CA MET A 15 -21.33 -10.83 -0.48
C MET A 15 -20.82 -10.58 -1.90
N GLU A 16 -21.33 -9.55 -2.57
CA GLU A 16 -20.88 -9.18 -3.91
C GLU A 16 -19.50 -8.51 -3.90
N GLU A 17 -19.21 -7.66 -2.92
CA GLU A 17 -17.87 -7.06 -2.71
C GLU A 17 -16.80 -8.14 -2.54
N MET A 18 -17.08 -9.23 -1.81
CA MET A 18 -16.15 -10.36 -1.69
C MET A 18 -15.89 -11.04 -3.03
N ARG A 19 -16.92 -11.19 -3.89
CA ARG A 19 -16.75 -11.76 -5.24
C ARG A 19 -15.93 -10.83 -6.14
N GLN A 20 -16.21 -9.53 -6.10
CA GLN A 20 -15.43 -8.55 -6.87
C GLN A 20 -13.99 -8.44 -6.36
N SER A 21 -13.77 -8.54 -5.04
CA SER A 21 -12.42 -8.62 -4.44
C SER A 21 -11.64 -9.82 -5.00
N ALA A 22 -12.28 -11.00 -5.06
CA ALA A 22 -11.66 -12.19 -5.66
C ALA A 22 -11.36 -12.01 -7.16
N ARG A 23 -12.21 -11.27 -7.89
CA ARG A 23 -11.97 -10.93 -9.30
C ARG A 23 -10.79 -9.99 -9.47
N ILE A 24 -10.70 -8.93 -8.66
CA ILE A 24 -9.58 -7.98 -8.68
C ILE A 24 -8.27 -8.69 -8.36
N MET A 25 -8.26 -9.59 -7.36
CA MET A 25 -7.07 -10.38 -7.05
C MET A 25 -6.56 -11.18 -8.25
N ARG A 26 -7.46 -11.82 -9.02
CA ARG A 26 -7.07 -12.53 -10.25
C ARG A 26 -6.48 -11.58 -11.29
N GLN A 27 -7.12 -10.43 -11.51
CA GLN A 27 -6.62 -9.41 -12.43
C GLN A 27 -5.23 -8.89 -12.01
N CYS A 28 -5.01 -8.66 -10.72
CA CYS A 28 -3.70 -8.25 -10.20
C CYS A 28 -2.64 -9.33 -10.45
N VAL A 29 -2.97 -10.62 -10.25
CA VAL A 29 -2.05 -11.72 -10.55
C VAL A 29 -1.70 -11.76 -12.04
N ASP A 30 -2.70 -11.62 -12.91
CA ASP A 30 -2.49 -11.63 -14.36
C ASP A 30 -1.60 -10.46 -14.81
N LEU A 31 -1.77 -9.26 -14.22
CA LEU A 31 -0.93 -8.09 -14.48
C LEU A 31 0.51 -8.30 -13.96
N LEU A 32 0.65 -8.83 -12.74
CA LEU A 32 1.96 -9.07 -12.12
C LEU A 32 2.76 -10.18 -12.80
N LEU A 33 2.11 -11.18 -13.38
CA LEU A 33 2.75 -12.26 -14.16
C LEU A 33 2.87 -11.93 -15.65
N GLY A 34 2.25 -10.83 -16.09
CA GLY A 34 2.24 -10.37 -17.47
C GLY A 34 3.50 -9.62 -17.89
N LYS A 35 3.44 -9.01 -19.09
CA LYS A 35 4.55 -8.26 -19.70
C LYS A 35 4.91 -6.97 -18.95
N GLU A 36 4.01 -6.47 -18.10
CA GLU A 36 4.20 -5.23 -17.33
C GLU A 36 4.84 -5.46 -15.95
N SER A 37 5.33 -6.68 -15.68
CA SER A 37 6.01 -7.11 -14.45
C SER A 37 7.41 -6.50 -14.27
N THR A 38 7.55 -5.19 -14.47
CA THR A 38 8.85 -4.52 -14.43
C THR A 38 8.79 -3.32 -13.51
N GLY A 39 9.66 -3.31 -12.50
CA GLY A 39 9.82 -2.17 -11.61
C GLY A 39 10.29 -2.58 -10.22
N PRO A 40 10.82 -1.62 -9.44
CA PRO A 40 11.10 -1.84 -8.03
C PRO A 40 9.79 -1.90 -7.23
N VAL A 41 9.73 -2.78 -6.22
CA VAL A 41 8.58 -2.90 -5.30
C VAL A 41 8.47 -1.76 -4.28
N SER A 42 9.51 -0.95 -4.18
CA SER A 42 9.62 0.16 -3.24
C SER A 42 10.28 1.35 -3.94
N ASN A 43 10.09 2.55 -3.39
CA ASN A 43 10.82 3.72 -3.87
C ASN A 43 12.35 3.46 -3.79
N LEU A 44 13.09 4.03 -4.74
CA LEU A 44 14.54 3.90 -4.84
C LEU A 44 15.29 4.88 -3.92
N ASP A 45 14.59 5.90 -3.39
CA ASP A 45 15.19 6.86 -2.46
C ASP A 45 15.44 6.24 -1.08
N GLY A 46 16.73 6.06 -0.77
CA GLY A 46 17.22 5.54 0.51
C GLY A 46 16.99 6.46 1.72
N LYS A 47 16.45 7.67 1.51
CA LYS A 47 16.08 8.59 2.59
C LYS A 47 14.68 8.37 3.16
N VAL A 48 13.82 7.63 2.44
CA VAL A 48 12.45 7.31 2.86
C VAL A 48 12.29 5.81 3.07
N VAL A 49 12.84 5.02 2.15
CA VAL A 49 12.80 3.55 2.22
C VAL A 49 14.14 3.03 2.71
N PRO A 50 14.18 2.07 3.65
CA PRO A 50 15.44 1.51 4.10
C PRO A 50 16.16 0.76 2.96
N PRO A 51 17.49 0.88 2.87
CA PRO A 51 18.24 0.21 1.81
C PRO A 51 18.21 -1.31 1.99
N LYS A 52 18.33 -2.04 0.87
CA LYS A 52 18.40 -3.51 0.89
C LYS A 52 19.57 -3.98 1.75
N ARG A 53 19.37 -5.08 2.49
CA ARG A 53 20.39 -5.66 3.38
C ARG A 53 21.72 -5.96 2.70
N GLN A 54 21.72 -6.33 1.42
CA GLN A 54 22.95 -6.56 0.65
C GLN A 54 23.76 -5.27 0.44
N ALA A 55 23.09 -4.14 0.16
CA ALA A 55 23.74 -2.84 -0.03
C ALA A 55 24.23 -2.25 1.29
N MET A 56 23.46 -2.38 2.36
CA MET A 56 23.83 -1.93 3.72
C MET A 56 25.16 -2.54 4.20
N LYS A 57 25.46 -3.79 3.84
CA LYS A 57 26.70 -4.47 4.24
C LYS A 57 27.93 -4.08 3.40
N ARG A 58 27.76 -3.32 2.31
CA ARG A 58 28.82 -3.01 1.34
C ARG A 58 29.08 -1.52 1.15
N SER A 59 28.05 -0.68 1.29
CA SER A 59 28.14 0.77 1.13
C SER A 59 27.99 1.46 2.48
N MET A 60 28.88 2.42 2.73
CA MET A 60 28.84 3.26 3.93
C MET A 60 27.59 4.14 3.93
N GLU A 61 27.23 4.71 2.79
CA GLU A 61 26.03 5.56 2.65
C GLU A 61 24.76 4.78 2.99
N ALA A 62 24.64 3.55 2.51
CA ALA A 62 23.50 2.68 2.83
C ALA A 62 23.42 2.39 4.35
N LEU A 63 24.55 2.24 5.02
CA LEU A 63 24.58 2.04 6.47
C LEU A 63 24.17 3.30 7.24
N ILE A 64 24.64 4.48 6.80
CA ILE A 64 24.25 5.78 7.39
C ILE A 64 22.74 5.99 7.25
N HIS A 65 22.19 5.79 6.04
CA HIS A 65 20.76 5.92 5.79
C HIS A 65 19.93 4.97 6.63
N HIS A 66 20.33 3.70 6.73
CA HIS A 66 19.68 2.74 7.61
C HIS A 66 19.73 3.19 9.07
N PHE A 67 20.90 3.60 9.57
CA PHE A 67 21.04 4.03 10.97
C PHE A 67 20.16 5.24 11.29
N LYS A 68 20.17 6.27 10.43
CA LYS A 68 19.35 7.48 10.59
C LYS A 68 17.86 7.19 10.51
N LEU A 69 17.41 6.37 9.56
CA LEU A 69 16.00 6.00 9.41
C LEU A 69 15.43 5.27 10.63
N TYR A 70 16.18 4.34 11.23
CA TYR A 70 15.70 3.55 12.36
C TYR A 70 15.90 4.22 13.73
N THR A 71 16.69 5.29 13.81
CA THR A 71 16.92 6.02 15.07
C THR A 71 16.21 7.37 15.13
N GLU A 72 16.37 8.21 14.11
CA GLU A 72 15.77 9.56 14.02
C GLU A 72 14.45 9.53 13.23
N GLY A 73 14.33 8.64 12.24
CA GLY A 73 13.26 8.68 11.24
C GLY A 73 13.57 9.64 10.09
N TYR A 74 12.67 9.71 9.11
CA TYR A 74 12.75 10.70 8.03
C TYR A 74 11.90 11.93 8.37
N ARG A 75 12.32 13.11 7.89
CA ARG A 75 11.62 14.36 8.16
C ARG A 75 10.51 14.58 7.13
N VAL A 76 9.28 14.70 7.62
CA VAL A 76 8.12 15.09 6.82
C VAL A 76 8.07 16.62 6.73
N PRO A 77 7.80 17.22 5.56
CA PRO A 77 7.58 18.66 5.46
C PRO A 77 6.40 19.10 6.32
N ALA A 78 6.48 20.30 6.90
CA ALA A 78 5.39 20.83 7.72
C ALA A 78 4.14 21.09 6.87
N GLY A 79 2.99 20.59 7.32
CA GLY A 79 1.71 20.72 6.64
C GLY A 79 0.66 19.78 7.23
N GLU A 80 -0.57 19.94 6.77
CA GLU A 80 -1.72 19.09 7.13
C GLU A 80 -2.29 18.48 5.86
N VAL A 81 -2.64 17.20 5.90
CA VAL A 81 -3.21 16.45 4.79
C VAL A 81 -4.29 15.54 5.36
N TYR A 82 -5.43 15.46 4.67
CA TYR A 82 -6.44 14.42 4.89
C TYR A 82 -6.41 13.46 3.71
N ALA A 83 -6.13 12.18 3.97
CA ALA A 83 -6.18 11.13 2.98
C ALA A 83 -7.14 10.03 3.42
N ALA A 84 -8.07 9.65 2.54
CA ALA A 84 -9.06 8.63 2.82
C ALA A 84 -8.93 7.43 1.88
N VAL A 85 -9.15 6.23 2.43
CA VAL A 85 -9.20 4.97 1.69
C VAL A 85 -10.53 4.27 2.01
N GLU A 86 -11.09 3.58 1.03
CA GLU A 86 -12.25 2.71 1.24
C GLU A 86 -11.81 1.41 1.93
N ALA A 87 -11.91 1.39 3.26
CA ALA A 87 -11.73 0.18 4.04
C ALA A 87 -13.00 -0.69 3.98
N PRO A 88 -12.94 -1.98 4.35
CA PRO A 88 -14.12 -2.87 4.35
C PRO A 88 -15.27 -2.43 5.27
N LYS A 89 -15.05 -1.41 6.11
CA LYS A 89 -16.04 -0.83 7.02
C LYS A 89 -16.54 0.56 6.57
N GLY A 90 -16.09 1.04 5.41
CA GLY A 90 -16.37 2.38 4.90
C GLY A 90 -15.10 3.24 4.80
N GLU A 91 -15.29 4.55 4.86
CA GLU A 91 -14.19 5.51 4.76
C GLU A 91 -13.24 5.40 5.97
N PHE A 92 -11.96 5.22 5.68
CA PHE A 92 -10.89 5.28 6.66
C PHE A 92 -9.96 6.46 6.31
N GLY A 93 -10.08 7.54 7.09
CA GLY A 93 -9.29 8.76 6.95
C GLY A 93 -8.10 8.81 7.91
N VAL A 94 -6.98 9.34 7.43
CA VAL A 94 -5.77 9.69 8.22
C VAL A 94 -5.35 11.12 7.87
#